data_AF-A0A7C4ZLN0-F1
#
_entry.id   AF-A0A7C4ZLN0-F1
#
_cell.length_a   1.000
_cell.length_b   1.000
_cell.length_c   1.000
_cell.angle_alpha   90.00
_cell.angle_beta   90.00
_cell.angle_gamma   90.00
#
_symmetry.space_group_name_H-M   'P 1'
#
loop_
_entity.id
_entity.type
_entity.pdbx_description
1 polymer ?
#
loop_
_entity_poly.entity_id
_entity_poly.type
_entity_poly.pdbx_seq_one_letter_code
_entity_poly.pdbx_strand_id
1 'polypeptide(L)'
;MSVEYKPGTRVKIIDRNPTPADAKSRLYFSHFRNLTGTVQRVFADGQEVQVIIDPESLPEEILQRHKAAEEAMRKRVEEAVSEEARERMGESATRVNLRYSVLVSPADLQPLEPDSSGAKKKSASAKTMPERTEKPEAGKAQAAHQTSADQQKSAKRITEREPDLKEQELLQRKSASKKSK
;
A
#
# COMPACT_ATOMS: atom_id res chain seq x y z
N MET A 1 -16.46 9.16 21.60
CA MET A 1 -15.56 8.47 22.54
C MET A 1 -14.18 8.48 21.92
N SER A 2 -13.15 8.96 22.61
CA SER A 2 -11.77 8.88 22.12
C SER A 2 -11.22 7.49 22.42
N VAL A 3 -10.81 6.76 21.39
CA VAL A 3 -10.15 5.45 21.56
C VAL A 3 -8.67 5.70 21.77
N GLU A 4 -8.16 5.35 22.95
CA GLU A 4 -6.76 5.54 23.33
C GLU A 4 -5.93 4.33 22.86
N TYR A 5 -5.20 4.51 21.75
CA TYR A 5 -4.39 3.45 21.16
C TYR A 5 -3.09 3.22 21.93
N LYS A 6 -2.67 1.94 22.02
CA LYS A 6 -1.44 1.53 22.70
C LYS A 6 -0.47 0.87 21.71
N PRO A 7 0.85 1.01 21.90
CA PRO A 7 1.82 0.29 21.07
C PRO A 7 1.60 -1.22 21.19
N GLY A 8 1.65 -1.92 20.06
CA GLY A 8 1.32 -3.36 19.96
C GLY A 8 -0.15 -3.69 19.70
N THR A 9 -1.07 -2.73 19.72
CA THR A 9 -2.48 -2.98 19.33
C THR A 9 -2.58 -3.24 17.82
N ARG A 10 -3.26 -4.33 17.43
CA ARG A 10 -3.63 -4.61 16.03
C ARG A 10 -4.78 -3.68 15.62
N VAL A 11 -4.68 -3.05 14.47
CA VAL A 11 -5.65 -2.06 13.97
C VAL A 11 -5.91 -2.24 12.48
N LYS A 12 -7.05 -1.75 12.03
CA LYS A 12 -7.41 -1.61 10.62
C LYS A 12 -7.75 -0.15 10.32
N ILE A 13 -7.31 0.34 9.17
CA ILE A 13 -7.64 1.69 8.69
C ILE A 13 -9.03 1.64 8.03
N ILE A 14 -9.91 2.55 8.42
CA ILE A 14 -11.29 2.60 7.91
C ILE A 14 -11.34 2.89 6.41
N ASP A 15 -12.39 2.39 5.75
CA ASP A 15 -12.75 2.86 4.41
C ASP A 15 -13.62 4.12 4.53
N ARG A 16 -13.05 5.27 4.18
CA ARG A 16 -13.80 6.52 3.98
C ARG A 16 -13.25 7.28 2.79
N ASN A 17 -14.04 8.24 2.29
CA ASN A 17 -13.55 9.15 1.27
C ASN A 17 -12.64 10.22 1.92
N PRO A 18 -11.46 10.52 1.35
CA PRO A 18 -10.60 11.59 1.87
C PRO A 18 -11.31 12.95 1.71
N THR A 19 -11.19 13.78 2.72
CA THR A 19 -11.71 15.15 2.75
C THR A 19 -10.62 16.15 2.32
N PRO A 20 -10.98 17.40 1.96
CA PRO A 20 -10.00 18.47 1.75
C PRO A 20 -9.22 18.87 3.02
N ALA A 21 -9.56 18.35 4.21
CA ALA A 21 -8.73 18.47 5.41
C ALA A 21 -7.61 17.42 5.43
N ASP A 22 -7.91 16.18 5.03
CA ASP A 22 -6.92 15.08 4.96
C ASP A 22 -5.82 15.36 3.94
N ALA A 23 -6.17 16.00 2.83
CA ALA A 23 -5.20 16.47 1.83
C ALA A 23 -4.22 17.52 2.38
N LYS A 24 -4.57 18.21 3.48
CA LYS A 24 -3.70 19.18 4.17
C LYS A 24 -2.92 18.54 5.31
N SER A 25 -3.54 17.69 6.13
CA SER A 25 -2.89 16.99 7.25
C SER A 25 -1.95 15.87 6.79
N ARG A 26 -2.22 15.27 5.63
CA ARG A 26 -1.54 14.08 5.08
C ARG A 26 -1.69 12.82 5.96
N LEU A 27 -2.66 12.81 6.88
CA LEU A 27 -2.95 11.69 7.78
C LEU A 27 -3.88 10.62 7.17
N TYR A 28 -4.48 10.88 6.00
CA TYR A 28 -5.34 9.90 5.33
C TYR A 28 -5.28 10.03 3.81
N PHE A 29 -5.11 8.90 3.13
CA PHE A 29 -5.12 8.79 1.67
C PHE A 29 -5.99 7.61 1.23
N SER A 30 -6.62 7.67 0.06
CA SER A 30 -7.47 6.58 -0.43
C SER A 30 -6.76 5.22 -0.57
N HIS A 31 -5.43 5.19 -0.73
CA HIS A 31 -4.68 3.94 -0.79
C HIS A 31 -4.35 3.34 0.59
N PHE A 32 -4.78 3.98 1.70
CA PHE A 32 -4.71 3.40 3.05
C PHE A 32 -6.01 2.67 3.45
N ARG A 33 -7.09 2.78 2.68
CA ARG A 33 -8.38 2.13 2.96
C ARG A 33 -8.21 0.63 3.17
N ASN A 34 -8.85 0.09 4.21
CA ASN A 34 -8.85 -1.33 4.56
C ASN A 34 -7.50 -1.98 4.92
N LEU A 35 -6.37 -1.27 4.87
CA LEU A 35 -5.09 -1.82 5.30
C LEU A 35 -5.13 -2.21 6.79
N THR A 36 -4.46 -3.31 7.15
CA THR A 36 -4.29 -3.74 8.55
C THR A 36 -2.87 -3.50 9.00
N GLY A 37 -2.66 -3.44 10.32
CA GLY A 37 -1.33 -3.24 10.86
C GLY A 37 -1.29 -3.30 12.39
N THR A 38 -0.13 -2.93 12.92
CA THR A 38 0.12 -2.86 14.36
C THR A 38 0.62 -1.46 14.74
N VAL A 39 0.06 -0.87 15.79
CA VAL A 39 0.49 0.43 16.31
C VAL A 39 1.94 0.35 16.79
N GLN A 40 2.83 1.11 16.14
CA GLN A 40 4.25 1.23 16.50
C GLN A 40 4.44 2.21 17.65
N ARG A 41 3.80 3.39 17.54
CA ARG A 41 3.95 4.53 18.46
C ARG A 41 2.79 5.51 18.29
N VAL A 42 2.48 6.24 19.36
CA VAL A 42 1.52 7.34 19.38
C VAL A 42 2.27 8.66 19.61
N PHE A 43 1.79 9.74 18.99
CA PHE A 43 2.36 11.08 18.99
C PHE A 43 1.26 12.12 19.30
N ALA A 44 1.68 13.37 19.56
CA ALA A 44 0.80 14.53 19.77
C ALA A 44 -0.39 14.24 20.72
N ASP A 45 -0.08 13.68 21.90
CA ASP A 45 -1.03 13.36 22.97
C ASP A 45 -2.25 12.53 22.52
N GLY A 46 -2.05 11.68 21.50
CA GLY A 46 -3.07 10.80 20.92
C GLY A 46 -3.58 11.23 19.55
N GLN A 47 -3.26 12.44 19.06
CA GLN A 47 -3.78 12.95 17.78
C GLN A 47 -3.22 12.25 16.54
N GLU A 48 -2.04 11.63 16.64
CA GLU A 48 -1.35 10.98 15.52
C GLU A 48 -0.83 9.60 15.94
N VAL A 49 -1.10 8.58 15.12
CA VAL A 49 -0.74 7.18 15.39
C VAL A 49 0.11 6.64 14.25
N GLN A 50 1.31 6.15 14.57
CA GLN A 50 2.17 5.45 13.60
C GLN A 50 1.82 3.96 13.61
N VAL A 51 1.40 3.44 12.46
CA VAL A 51 1.01 2.04 12.27
C VAL A 51 1.99 1.39 11.30
N ILE A 52 2.61 0.26 11.68
CA ILE A 52 3.27 -0.64 10.72
C ILE A 52 2.17 -1.40 10.00
N ILE A 53 2.07 -1.24 8.68
CA ILE A 53 1.14 -1.98 7.83
C ILE A 53 1.62 -3.42 7.65
N ASP A 54 0.69 -4.37 7.77
CA ASP A 54 0.92 -5.77 7.46
C ASP A 54 1.11 -5.93 5.93
N PRO A 55 2.20 -6.53 5.43
CA PRO A 55 2.47 -6.61 4.00
C PRO A 55 1.42 -7.43 3.23
N GLU A 56 0.73 -8.33 3.92
CA GLU A 56 -0.39 -9.13 3.40
C GLU A 56 -1.66 -8.32 3.11
N SER A 57 -1.78 -7.11 3.70
CA SER A 57 -2.91 -6.20 3.44
C SER A 57 -2.68 -5.26 2.25
N LEU A 58 -1.47 -5.24 1.69
CA LEU A 58 -1.11 -4.37 0.56
C LEU A 58 -1.68 -4.89 -0.77
N PRO A 59 -2.11 -4.01 -1.69
CA PRO A 59 -2.40 -4.38 -3.07
C PRO A 59 -1.22 -5.09 -3.75
N GLU A 60 -1.49 -6.09 -4.59
CA GLU A 60 -0.47 -6.98 -5.17
C GLU A 60 0.66 -6.24 -5.90
N GLU A 61 0.38 -5.16 -6.64
CA GLU A 61 1.42 -4.35 -7.30
C GLU A 61 2.39 -3.73 -6.29
N ILE A 62 1.87 -3.23 -5.17
CA ILE A 62 2.66 -2.61 -4.10
C ILE A 62 3.45 -3.69 -3.35
N LEU A 63 2.83 -4.84 -3.09
CA LEU A 63 3.44 -6.02 -2.46
C LEU A 63 4.59 -6.57 -3.31
N GLN A 64 4.43 -6.67 -4.63
CA GLN A 64 5.50 -7.06 -5.57
C GLN A 64 6.65 -6.05 -5.58
N ARG A 65 6.33 -4.74 -5.68
CA ARG A 65 7.34 -3.66 -5.65
C ARG A 65 8.10 -3.63 -4.32
N HIS A 66 7.42 -3.92 -3.21
CA HIS A 66 8.01 -4.04 -1.88
C HIS A 66 9.02 -5.18 -1.79
N LYS A 67 8.62 -6.40 -2.21
CA LYS A 67 9.52 -7.57 -2.24
C LYS A 67 10.75 -7.34 -3.14
N ALA A 68 10.56 -6.74 -4.31
CA ALA A 68 11.67 -6.40 -5.20
C ALA A 68 12.63 -5.35 -4.60
N ALA A 69 12.10 -4.35 -3.88
CA ALA A 69 12.92 -3.37 -3.17
C ALA A 69 13.67 -4.00 -1.97
N GLU A 70 13.04 -4.94 -1.26
CA GLU A 70 13.65 -5.67 -0.16
C GLU A 70 14.74 -6.62 -0.62
N GLU A 71 14.53 -7.38 -1.69
CA GLU A 71 15.56 -8.23 -2.30
C GLU A 71 16.75 -7.40 -2.79
N ALA A 72 16.51 -6.27 -3.48
CA ALA A 72 17.56 -5.37 -3.92
C ALA A 72 18.33 -4.73 -2.76
N MET A 73 17.67 -4.40 -1.65
CA MET A 73 18.32 -3.86 -0.45
C MET A 73 19.08 -4.95 0.33
N ARG A 74 18.51 -6.15 0.45
CA ARG A 74 19.16 -7.32 1.04
C ARG A 74 20.44 -7.69 0.29
N LYS A 75 20.40 -7.72 -1.05
CA LYS A 75 21.58 -7.99 -1.87
C LYS A 75 22.66 -6.93 -1.65
N ARG A 76 22.31 -5.64 -1.66
CA ARG A 76 23.27 -4.54 -1.37
C ARG A 76 23.89 -4.64 0.03
N VAL A 77 23.13 -5.10 1.03
CA VAL A 77 23.67 -5.34 2.37
C VAL A 77 24.57 -6.58 2.38
N GLU A 78 24.23 -7.65 1.66
CA GLU A 78 25.10 -8.82 1.50
C GLU A 78 26.43 -8.49 0.79
N GLU A 79 26.41 -7.61 -0.21
CA GLU A 79 27.59 -7.10 -0.92
C GLU A 79 28.41 -6.09 -0.09
N ALA A 80 27.84 -5.53 0.98
CA ALA A 80 28.49 -4.52 1.85
C ALA A 80 28.92 -5.04 3.23
N VAL A 81 28.40 -6.19 3.68
CA VAL A 81 28.79 -6.83 4.94
C VAL A 81 30.09 -7.60 4.74
N SER A 82 31.20 -7.03 5.23
CA SER A 82 32.52 -7.68 5.29
C SER A 82 32.46 -9.00 6.09
N GLU A 83 33.38 -9.92 5.80
CA GLU A 83 33.41 -11.25 6.42
C GLU A 83 33.50 -11.20 7.96
N GLU A 84 34.33 -10.32 8.54
CA GLU A 84 34.36 -10.08 10.00
C GLU A 84 32.98 -9.73 10.59
N ALA A 85 32.20 -8.90 9.88
CA ALA A 85 30.87 -8.50 10.32
C ALA A 85 29.86 -9.64 10.15
N ARG A 86 30.06 -10.49 9.13
CA ARG A 86 29.27 -11.70 8.86
C ARG A 86 29.53 -12.79 9.90
N GLU A 87 30.78 -12.98 10.33
CA GLU A 87 31.13 -13.88 11.43
C GLU A 87 30.60 -13.38 12.77
N ARG A 88 30.76 -12.07 13.06
CA ARG A 88 30.34 -11.47 14.34
C ARG A 88 28.83 -11.43 14.55
N MET A 89 28.04 -11.27 13.49
CA MET A 89 26.59 -11.10 13.58
C MET A 89 25.77 -12.23 12.92
N GLY A 90 26.44 -13.18 12.26
CA GLY A 90 25.83 -14.33 11.60
C GLY A 90 24.83 -13.94 10.51
N GLU A 91 23.85 -14.82 10.27
CA GLU A 91 22.78 -14.58 9.28
C GLU A 91 21.97 -13.30 9.56
N SER A 92 21.89 -12.88 10.82
CA SER A 92 21.20 -11.63 11.22
C SER A 92 21.84 -10.38 10.62
N ALA A 93 23.12 -10.41 10.23
CA ALA A 93 23.78 -9.31 9.52
C ALA A 93 23.08 -8.94 8.20
N THR A 94 22.52 -9.94 7.53
CA THR A 94 21.92 -9.81 6.18
C THR A 94 20.39 -9.75 6.21
N ARG A 95 19.76 -9.75 7.39
CA ARG A 95 18.29 -9.75 7.54
C ARG A 95 17.68 -8.34 7.41
N VAL A 96 17.79 -7.76 6.21
CA VAL A 96 17.01 -6.58 5.83
C VAL A 96 15.52 -6.93 5.83
N ASN A 97 14.71 -6.11 6.51
CA ASN A 97 13.26 -6.14 6.49
C ASN A 97 12.76 -4.70 6.31
N LEU A 98 12.12 -4.37 5.20
CA LEU A 98 11.46 -3.07 5.04
C LEU A 98 10.10 -3.09 5.74
N ARG A 99 9.68 -1.94 6.26
CA ARG A 99 8.36 -1.77 6.89
C ARG A 99 7.69 -0.52 6.36
N TYR A 100 6.46 -0.67 5.88
CA TYR A 100 5.59 0.48 5.65
C TYR A 100 5.04 0.96 6.98
N SER A 101 5.60 2.04 7.53
CA SER A 101 4.96 2.77 8.63
C SER A 101 4.21 3.98 8.09
N VAL A 102 2.91 4.05 8.33
CA VAL A 102 2.06 5.21 8.00
C VAL A 102 1.71 5.98 9.27
N LEU A 103 1.50 7.29 9.14
CA LEU A 103 0.99 8.15 10.21
C LEU A 103 -0.47 8.48 9.91
N VAL A 104 -1.38 8.19 10.84
CA VAL A 104 -2.83 8.33 10.65
C VAL A 104 -3.51 8.91 11.89
N SER A 105 -4.72 9.45 11.74
CA SER A 105 -5.53 9.94 12.86
C SER A 105 -6.10 8.75 13.68
N PRO A 106 -6.24 8.85 15.02
CA PRO A 106 -6.94 7.83 15.81
C PRO A 106 -8.40 7.64 15.39
N ALA A 107 -9.02 8.66 14.76
CA ALA A 107 -10.37 8.59 14.23
C ALA A 107 -10.49 7.72 12.96
N ASP A 108 -9.36 7.44 12.30
CA ASP A 108 -9.28 6.61 11.09
C ASP A 108 -8.95 5.14 11.38
N LEU A 109 -8.80 4.79 12.65
CA LEU A 109 -8.47 3.46 13.09
C LEU A 109 -9.69 2.77 13.70
N GLN A 110 -9.79 1.47 13.45
CA GLN A 110 -10.60 0.53 14.20
C GLN A 110 -9.67 -0.47 14.88
N PRO A 111 -9.82 -0.73 16.19
CA PRO A 111 -9.12 -1.83 16.83
C PRO A 111 -9.59 -3.15 16.19
N LEU A 112 -8.63 -3.95 15.74
CA LEU A 112 -8.89 -5.34 15.41
C LEU A 112 -8.66 -6.11 16.70
N GLU A 113 -9.70 -6.75 17.25
CA GLU A 113 -9.51 -7.58 18.43
C GLU A 113 -8.47 -8.67 18.12
N PRO A 114 -7.43 -8.85 18.95
CA PRO A 114 -6.49 -9.93 18.75
C PRO A 114 -7.25 -11.25 18.86
N ASP A 115 -7.05 -12.13 17.90
CA ASP A 115 -7.83 -13.34 17.72
C ASP A 115 -7.66 -14.30 18.90
N SER A 116 -8.53 -14.14 19.90
CA SER A 116 -8.62 -15.00 21.08
C SER A 116 -9.19 -16.41 20.75
N SER A 117 -8.96 -16.85 19.51
CA SER A 117 -9.32 -18.15 18.93
C SER A 117 -8.51 -19.30 19.52
N GLY A 118 -7.34 -19.00 20.13
CA GLY A 118 -6.53 -19.97 20.89
C GLY A 118 -7.19 -20.55 22.15
N ALA A 119 -8.41 -20.12 22.50
CA ALA A 119 -9.12 -20.54 23.72
C ALA A 119 -10.34 -21.44 23.45
N LYS A 120 -10.11 -22.77 23.50
CA LYS A 120 -11.08 -23.84 23.79
C LYS A 120 -12.53 -23.70 23.24
N LYS A 121 -12.81 -24.33 22.09
CA LYS A 121 -14.10 -25.00 21.85
C LYS A 121 -13.93 -26.46 21.41
N LYS A 122 -13.70 -27.35 22.37
CA LYS A 122 -14.09 -28.77 22.22
C LYS A 122 -15.60 -28.86 22.40
N SER A 123 -16.34 -28.91 21.31
CA SER A 123 -17.80 -29.08 21.31
C SER A 123 -18.16 -30.27 20.43
N ALA A 124 -18.33 -31.44 21.05
CA ALA A 124 -18.70 -32.66 20.36
C ALA A 124 -20.23 -32.86 20.40
N SER A 125 -20.89 -32.74 19.25
CA SER A 125 -22.24 -33.22 18.90
C SER A 125 -22.65 -32.62 17.56
N ALA A 126 -23.53 -33.20 16.74
CA ALA A 126 -24.00 -34.59 16.60
C ALA A 126 -24.73 -34.68 15.24
N LYS A 127 -25.07 -35.88 14.78
CA LYS A 127 -25.80 -36.12 13.53
C LYS A 127 -27.14 -35.36 13.46
N THR A 128 -27.40 -34.70 12.32
CA THR A 128 -28.69 -34.77 11.62
C THR A 128 -28.44 -34.65 10.11
N MET A 129 -28.86 -35.66 9.35
CA MET A 129 -29.03 -35.56 7.89
C MET A 129 -30.53 -35.60 7.58
N PRO A 130 -31.07 -34.70 6.73
CA PRO A 130 -32.26 -35.00 5.96
C PRO A 130 -31.87 -35.85 4.74
N GLU A 131 -32.73 -36.81 4.35
CA GLU A 131 -32.49 -37.67 3.19
C GLU A 131 -33.29 -37.19 1.96
N ARG A 132 -32.64 -37.28 0.78
CA ARG A 132 -33.21 -37.67 -0.53
C ARG A 132 -34.16 -36.75 -1.33
N THR A 133 -33.72 -36.49 -2.59
CA THR A 133 -34.52 -36.43 -3.86
C THR A 133 -35.60 -35.33 -4.03
N GLU A 134 -36.01 -34.92 -5.24
CA GLU A 134 -35.89 -35.47 -6.61
C GLU A 134 -35.31 -34.49 -7.68
N LYS A 135 -35.11 -35.01 -8.90
CA LYS A 135 -34.71 -34.32 -10.17
C LYS A 135 -35.47 -34.99 -11.33
N PRO A 136 -36.23 -34.27 -12.19
CA PRO A 136 -35.90 -34.13 -13.64
C PRO A 136 -36.42 -32.83 -14.32
N GLU A 137 -35.96 -32.33 -15.49
CA GLU A 137 -34.67 -32.53 -16.18
C GLU A 137 -34.26 -31.35 -17.11
N ALA A 138 -35.10 -30.90 -18.07
CA ALA A 138 -34.59 -30.20 -19.28
C ALA A 138 -35.43 -29.04 -19.88
N GLY A 139 -34.75 -28.13 -20.60
CA GLY A 139 -35.32 -27.13 -21.53
C GLY A 139 -34.25 -26.30 -22.27
N LYS A 140 -34.33 -26.19 -23.61
CA LYS A 140 -33.37 -25.45 -24.48
C LYS A 140 -34.05 -24.29 -25.23
N ALA A 141 -33.42 -23.11 -25.25
CA ALA A 141 -33.35 -22.12 -26.36
C ALA A 141 -32.44 -20.96 -25.87
N GLN A 142 -31.40 -20.46 -26.54
CA GLN A 142 -31.11 -20.00 -27.92
C GLN A 142 -31.34 -18.48 -28.18
N ALA A 143 -30.33 -17.91 -28.86
CA ALA A 143 -30.33 -16.74 -29.76
C ALA A 143 -29.98 -15.31 -29.24
N ALA A 144 -29.06 -14.69 -30.01
CA ALA A 144 -29.02 -13.26 -30.43
C ALA A 144 -28.77 -12.12 -29.40
N HIS A 145 -28.22 -10.94 -29.76
CA HIS A 145 -27.14 -10.58 -30.72
C HIS A 145 -26.79 -9.07 -30.59
N GLN A 146 -25.50 -8.68 -30.65
CA GLN A 146 -25.02 -7.28 -30.86
C GLN A 146 -25.46 -6.28 -29.74
N THR A 147 -25.07 -5.01 -29.59
CA THR A 147 -24.14 -4.00 -30.20
C THR A 147 -23.41 -3.28 -29.04
N SER A 148 -22.30 -2.52 -29.08
CA SER A 148 -21.38 -1.92 -30.08
C SER A 148 -19.99 -1.78 -29.41
N ALA A 149 -18.85 -1.34 -29.96
CA ALA A 149 -18.49 -0.43 -31.07
C ALA A 149 -18.62 1.10 -30.82
N ASP A 150 -17.81 1.65 -29.91
CA ASP A 150 -16.98 2.85 -30.20
C ASP A 150 -15.75 2.90 -29.26
N GLN A 151 -14.58 3.27 -29.78
CA GLN A 151 -13.37 3.44 -28.97
C GLN A 151 -12.31 4.31 -29.67
N GLN A 152 -12.53 5.63 -29.78
CA GLN A 152 -11.48 6.55 -30.25
C GLN A 152 -11.58 7.98 -29.67
N LYS A 153 -10.40 8.62 -29.51
CA LYS A 153 -10.14 9.91 -28.81
C LYS A 153 -10.14 9.76 -27.28
N SER A 154 -9.21 10.35 -26.52
CA SER A 154 -8.10 11.25 -26.89
C SER A 154 -6.86 11.07 -26.00
N ALA A 155 -5.80 10.46 -26.54
CA ALA A 155 -4.48 10.42 -25.91
C ALA A 155 -3.60 11.61 -26.39
N LYS A 156 -3.78 12.80 -25.81
CA LYS A 156 -2.86 13.93 -26.04
C LYS A 156 -1.56 13.73 -25.26
N ARG A 157 -0.62 13.02 -25.89
CA ARG A 157 0.75 12.80 -25.42
C ARG A 157 1.51 14.13 -25.37
N ILE A 158 1.66 14.71 -24.17
CA ILE A 158 2.50 15.90 -23.98
C ILE A 158 3.95 15.50 -24.26
N THR A 159 4.56 16.13 -25.25
CA THR A 159 5.95 15.92 -25.64
C THR A 159 6.74 17.15 -25.22
N GLU A 160 7.31 17.12 -24.01
CA GLU A 160 8.22 18.19 -23.56
C GLU A 160 9.50 18.15 -24.41
N ARG A 161 9.62 19.10 -25.34
CA ARG A 161 10.80 19.27 -26.19
C ARG A 161 11.15 20.75 -26.44
N GLU A 162 10.83 21.61 -25.47
CA GLU A 162 11.13 23.05 -25.50
C GLU A 162 11.95 23.53 -24.27
N PRO A 163 13.27 23.28 -24.25
CA PRO A 163 14.23 24.13 -23.52
C PRO A 163 15.05 25.02 -24.47
N ASP A 164 15.22 24.63 -25.73
CA ASP A 164 16.31 25.09 -26.62
C ASP A 164 16.28 26.60 -26.92
N LEU A 165 15.11 27.17 -27.27
CA LEU A 165 15.00 28.59 -27.64
C LEU A 165 15.41 29.55 -26.52
N LYS A 166 15.16 29.19 -25.25
CA LYS A 166 15.55 30.04 -24.10
C LYS A 166 17.05 30.02 -23.85
N GLU A 167 17.74 28.93 -24.19
CA GLU A 167 19.19 28.86 -24.05
C GLU A 167 19.90 29.63 -25.18
N GLN A 168 19.39 29.54 -26.41
CA GLN A 168 19.91 30.32 -27.55
C GLN A 168 19.78 31.84 -27.34
N GLU A 169 18.65 32.35 -26.83
CA GLU A 169 18.51 33.79 -26.56
C GLU A 169 19.54 34.28 -25.51
N LEU A 170 19.77 33.48 -24.46
CA LEU A 170 20.70 33.81 -23.38
C LEU A 170 22.16 33.81 -23.87
N LEU A 171 22.50 32.92 -24.83
CA LEU A 171 23.79 32.95 -25.54
C LEU A 171 23.94 34.19 -26.43
N GLN A 172 22.92 34.58 -27.20
CA GLN A 172 22.98 35.80 -28.03
C GLN A 172 23.20 37.05 -27.18
N ARG A 173 22.44 37.22 -26.07
CA ARG A 173 22.60 38.37 -25.16
C ARG A 173 24.01 38.43 -24.54
N LYS A 174 24.62 37.29 -24.21
CA LYS A 174 26.03 37.21 -23.76
C LYS A 174 27.03 37.58 -24.85
N SER A 175 26.80 37.19 -26.11
CA SER A 175 27.70 37.55 -27.22
C SER A 175 27.67 39.05 -27.55
N ALA A 176 26.49 39.68 -27.52
CA ALA A 176 26.33 41.11 -27.79
C ALA A 176 27.08 41.97 -26.76
N SER A 177 27.01 41.61 -25.48
CA SER A 177 27.70 42.31 -24.40
C SER A 177 29.24 42.26 -24.49
N LYS A 178 29.83 41.39 -25.30
CA LYS A 178 31.29 41.19 -25.38
C LYS A 178 31.95 41.91 -26.57
N LYS A 179 31.20 42.74 -27.31
CA LYS A 179 31.71 43.44 -28.52
C LYS A 179 31.74 44.98 -28.40
N SER A 180 31.53 45.51 -27.20
CA SER A 180 31.64 46.95 -26.89
C SER A 180 32.60 47.19 -25.73
N LYS A 181 33.89 46.92 -25.94
CA LYS A 181 35.00 47.44 -25.14
C LYS A 181 36.30 47.44 -25.95
#